data_AF-A0A1B8DVT0-F1
#
_entry.id   AF-A0A1B8DVT0-F1
#
_cell.length_a   1.000
_cell.length_b   1.000
_cell.length_c   1.000
_cell.angle_alpha   90.00
_cell.angle_beta   90.00
_cell.angle_gamma   90.00
#
_symmetry.space_group_name_H-M   'P 1'
#
loop_
_entity.id
_entity.type
_entity.pdbx_description
1 polymer ?
#
loop_
_entity_poly.entity_id
_entity_poly.type
_entity_poly.pdbx_seq_one_letter_code
_entity_poly.pdbx_strand_id
1 'polypeptide(L)'
;MLALIPLPDDPDPKGENSTWNRRIQAHKFAQAAFEALDNETELVDSIINPKDALSNGSPRTYRAPFHQDLPLDLESNLALMVLSIYEYGQRGNIKKMLNRSGQSLMLALEAKLYSPIVDQFVEARRRVWWATEAAIDIRDPKYSLPYPTIAADPEAIPFFVQCQYAILDASKYANDLNKLVQNGGDLSPLYMRTLDMEARLESLSQIADAWFDKTPCNMPVTSSEAVVAKSLRLMGRIKINSARIKIHRYPAFLNTPIFSKLHCGLQPITPNSTPAPPSSSYYNDMPHDPSSQLQPGQLSGGPAHVGTGGHPIPMPSPPGDSQLPFSALYSTNIARKAALDIAETLHALPYPNPSGLVDPSGLLGTPLSALPPRSMPTFMCCALMGAYVLAILTYKLRKGQVESPNSEITLAISTYEDALRQGLGRILSGLENYASAFEAVDGMREEVAKAFKVSLVESLSEPNKRVNWDPYYSGLNCHFPVSQGLTPFQPQ
;
A
#
# COMPACT_ATOMS: atom_id res chain seq x y z
N MET A 1 14.93 -5.70 14.23
CA MET A 1 13.70 -6.30 13.68
C MET A 1 13.22 -7.48 14.53
N LEU A 2 13.98 -8.56 14.68
CA LEU A 2 13.54 -9.73 15.47
C LEU A 2 13.19 -9.42 16.94
N ALA A 3 13.90 -8.48 17.57
CA ALA A 3 13.60 -8.02 18.93
C ALA A 3 12.19 -7.41 19.13
N LEU A 4 11.49 -7.08 18.03
CA LEU A 4 10.11 -6.58 18.07
C LEU A 4 9.08 -7.71 18.19
N ILE A 5 9.48 -8.94 17.87
CA ILE A 5 8.62 -10.12 17.93
C ILE A 5 8.42 -10.51 19.40
N PRO A 6 7.18 -10.67 19.88
CA PRO A 6 6.93 -11.17 21.22
C PRO A 6 7.57 -12.54 21.45
N LEU A 7 8.14 -12.75 22.64
CA LEU A 7 8.64 -14.06 23.02
C LEU A 7 7.46 -15.01 23.30
N PRO A 8 7.54 -16.30 22.96
CA PRO A 8 6.46 -17.26 23.22
C PRO A 8 6.05 -17.35 24.70
N ASP A 9 7.02 -17.16 25.60
CA ASP A 9 6.83 -17.29 27.05
C ASP A 9 6.45 -15.96 27.74
N ASP A 10 6.27 -14.87 26.97
CA ASP A 10 5.82 -13.59 27.51
C ASP A 10 4.33 -13.70 27.92
N PRO A 11 3.99 -13.58 29.22
CA PRO A 11 2.61 -13.73 29.67
C PRO A 11 1.71 -12.55 29.27
N ASP A 12 2.29 -11.39 28.93
CA ASP A 12 1.56 -10.21 28.47
C ASP A 12 2.26 -9.55 27.27
N PRO A 13 2.26 -10.21 26.09
CA PRO A 13 3.01 -9.75 24.93
C PRO A 13 2.49 -8.42 24.36
N LYS A 14 1.22 -8.09 24.63
CA LYS A 14 0.56 -6.85 24.23
C LYS A 14 0.60 -5.77 25.33
N GLY A 15 1.14 -6.10 26.50
CA GLY A 15 1.32 -5.17 27.61
C GLY A 15 2.21 -3.99 27.24
N GLU A 16 1.95 -2.85 27.88
CA GLU A 16 2.71 -1.62 27.65
C GLU A 16 4.20 -1.83 27.97
N ASN A 17 4.52 -2.49 29.08
CA ASN A 17 5.90 -2.80 29.48
C ASN A 17 6.62 -3.72 28.50
N SER A 18 5.98 -4.82 28.08
CA SER A 18 6.57 -5.77 27.13
C SER A 18 6.82 -5.11 25.78
N THR A 19 5.86 -4.31 25.29
CA THR A 19 6.00 -3.52 24.06
C THR A 19 7.12 -2.49 24.17
N TRP A 20 7.17 -1.74 25.27
CA TRP A 20 8.21 -0.76 25.56
C TRP A 20 9.61 -1.38 25.57
N ASN A 21 9.79 -2.52 26.24
CA ASN A 21 11.06 -3.22 26.31
C ASN A 21 11.53 -3.69 24.94
N ARG A 22 10.64 -4.30 24.14
CA ARG A 22 10.94 -4.72 22.77
C ARG A 22 11.32 -3.53 21.88
N ARG A 23 10.61 -2.40 22.01
CA ARG A 23 10.92 -1.15 21.30
C ARG A 23 12.32 -0.63 21.63
N ILE A 24 12.66 -0.51 22.92
CA ILE A 24 14.00 -0.06 23.36
C ILE A 24 15.07 -0.99 22.81
N GLN A 25 14.89 -2.30 22.96
CA GLN A 25 15.88 -3.27 22.54
C GLN A 25 16.09 -3.25 21.02
N ALA A 26 15.01 -3.19 20.25
CA ALA A 26 15.07 -3.06 18.80
C ALA A 26 15.75 -1.75 18.38
N HIS A 27 15.52 -0.65 19.11
CA HIS A 27 16.18 0.61 18.83
C HIS A 27 17.69 0.56 19.08
N LYS A 28 18.13 -0.04 20.20
CA LYS A 28 19.56 -0.25 20.49
C LYS A 28 20.23 -1.08 19.39
N PHE A 29 19.59 -2.17 18.94
CA PHE A 29 20.11 -2.96 17.83
C PHE A 29 20.18 -2.17 16.51
N ALA A 30 19.19 -1.33 16.23
CA ALA A 30 19.22 -0.47 15.04
C ALA A 30 20.34 0.58 15.10
N GLN A 31 20.60 1.16 16.28
CA GLN A 31 21.72 2.10 16.50
C GLN A 31 23.06 1.39 16.33
N ALA A 32 23.25 0.26 17.00
CA ALA A 32 24.48 -0.53 16.90
C ALA A 32 24.74 -1.01 15.46
N ALA A 33 23.71 -1.42 14.72
CA ALA A 33 23.85 -1.81 13.32
C ALA A 33 24.25 -0.61 12.44
N PHE A 34 23.71 0.58 12.68
CA PHE A 34 24.08 1.78 11.94
C PHE A 34 25.49 2.25 12.28
N GLU A 35 25.88 2.25 13.56
CA GLU A 35 27.24 2.56 14.01
C GLU A 35 28.26 1.56 13.43
N ALA A 36 27.90 0.28 13.34
CA ALA A 36 28.76 -0.72 12.70
C ALA A 36 28.98 -0.44 11.21
N LEU A 37 27.94 0.00 10.49
CA LEU A 37 28.06 0.40 9.09
C LEU A 37 28.97 1.62 8.92
N ASP A 38 28.79 2.65 9.75
CA ASP A 38 29.64 3.86 9.71
C ASP A 38 31.11 3.48 9.99
N ASN A 39 31.36 2.65 11.00
CA ASN A 39 32.70 2.18 11.34
C ASN A 39 33.34 1.31 10.24
N GLU A 40 32.57 0.50 9.51
CA GLU A 40 33.09 -0.30 8.39
C GLU A 40 33.51 0.56 7.19
N THR A 41 32.89 1.73 7.02
CA THR A 41 33.23 2.68 5.96
C THR A 41 34.35 3.67 6.35
N GLU A 42 34.80 3.66 7.61
CA GLU A 42 35.78 4.60 8.12
C GLU A 42 37.17 4.36 7.50
N LEU A 43 37.70 5.40 6.84
CA LEU A 43 39.05 5.39 6.30
C LEU A 43 40.04 5.70 7.43
N VAL A 44 40.54 4.67 8.12
CA VAL A 44 41.53 4.82 9.19
C VAL A 44 42.75 5.65 8.74
N ASP A 45 43.20 5.45 7.49
CA ASP A 45 44.28 6.24 6.88
C ASP A 45 43.96 7.72 6.78
N SER A 46 42.68 8.12 6.68
CA SER A 46 42.26 9.53 6.69
C SER A 46 42.47 10.20 8.04
N ILE A 47 42.46 9.44 9.14
CA ILE A 47 42.70 9.95 10.50
C ILE A 47 44.22 10.03 10.75
N ILE A 48 44.96 9.02 10.31
CA ILE A 48 46.39 8.88 10.63
C ILE A 48 47.27 9.67 9.64
N ASN A 49 46.98 9.58 8.35
CA ASN A 49 47.78 10.21 7.29
C ASN A 49 46.93 10.59 6.06
N PRO A 50 46.16 11.70 6.13
CA PRO A 50 45.17 12.07 5.11
C PRO A 50 45.70 12.17 3.68
N LYS A 51 46.99 12.48 3.50
CA LYS A 51 47.61 12.61 2.16
C LYS A 51 47.66 11.27 1.40
N ASP A 52 47.69 10.16 2.13
CA ASP A 52 47.77 8.81 1.56
C ASP A 52 46.39 8.13 1.50
N ALA A 53 45.37 8.70 2.15
CA ALA A 53 44.02 8.14 2.23
C ALA A 53 43.29 8.00 0.88
N LEU A 54 43.67 8.81 -0.11
CA LEU A 54 43.16 8.70 -1.48
C LEU A 54 44.02 7.80 -2.38
N SER A 55 45.23 7.44 -1.91
CA SER A 55 46.21 6.65 -2.66
C SER A 55 46.15 5.16 -2.27
N ASN A 56 45.87 4.89 -1.00
CA ASN A 56 45.60 3.55 -0.49
C ASN A 56 44.12 3.27 -0.76
N GLY A 57 43.81 2.33 -1.66
CA GLY A 57 42.43 1.99 -2.03
C GLY A 57 41.56 1.58 -0.83
N SER A 58 40.26 1.33 -1.08
CA SER A 58 39.26 1.12 -0.02
C SER A 58 39.70 0.07 1.03
N PRO A 59 39.47 0.34 2.33
CA PRO A 59 39.86 -0.54 3.42
C PRO A 59 39.22 -1.92 3.26
N ARG A 60 40.00 -2.97 3.49
CA ARG A 60 39.50 -4.34 3.45
C ARG A 60 38.84 -4.67 4.79
N THR A 61 37.57 -5.05 4.77
CA THR A 61 36.88 -5.55 5.96
C THR A 61 37.36 -6.98 6.28
N TYR A 62 37.91 -7.19 7.48
CA TYR A 62 38.49 -8.48 7.91
C TYR A 62 37.55 -9.28 8.82
N ARG A 63 36.29 -9.49 8.41
CA ARG A 63 35.35 -10.34 9.15
C ARG A 63 34.80 -11.46 8.29
N ALA A 64 34.30 -12.50 8.95
CA ALA A 64 33.61 -13.58 8.28
C ALA A 64 32.30 -13.07 7.64
N PRO A 65 31.94 -13.54 6.44
CA PRO A 65 30.63 -13.27 5.83
C PRO A 65 29.49 -13.82 6.69
N PHE A 66 28.36 -13.11 6.67
CA PHE A 66 27.10 -13.54 7.28
C PHE A 66 26.51 -14.77 6.58
N HIS A 67 26.67 -14.87 5.26
CA HIS A 67 26.14 -15.97 4.45
C HIS A 67 27.14 -16.40 3.38
N GLN A 68 27.25 -17.70 3.12
CA GLN A 68 28.25 -18.26 2.19
C GLN A 68 28.06 -17.81 0.74
N ASP A 69 26.81 -17.61 0.32
CA ASP A 69 26.45 -17.14 -1.03
C ASP A 69 26.26 -15.61 -1.11
N LEU A 70 26.67 -14.86 -0.09
CA LEU A 70 26.61 -13.39 -0.08
C LEU A 70 28.02 -12.83 0.04
N PRO A 71 28.49 -12.03 -0.92
CA PRO A 71 29.80 -11.45 -0.82
C PRO A 71 29.77 -10.28 0.18
N LEU A 72 30.86 -10.14 0.94
CA LEU A 72 30.94 -9.26 2.11
C LEU A 72 30.63 -7.79 1.78
N ASP A 73 31.00 -7.34 0.58
CA ASP A 73 30.75 -6.00 0.04
C ASP A 73 29.26 -5.64 -0.07
N LEU A 74 28.36 -6.63 -0.09
CA LEU A 74 26.92 -6.40 -0.22
C LEU A 74 26.15 -6.46 1.10
N GLU A 75 26.80 -6.84 2.20
CA GLU A 75 26.15 -6.92 3.50
C GLU A 75 25.66 -5.55 3.97
N SER A 76 26.39 -4.48 3.65
CA SER A 76 26.00 -3.10 3.95
C SER A 76 24.72 -2.69 3.26
N ASN A 77 24.52 -3.09 1.99
CA ASN A 77 23.25 -2.89 1.28
C ASN A 77 22.09 -3.56 2.02
N LEU A 78 22.25 -4.84 2.37
CA LEU A 78 21.20 -5.58 3.07
C LEU A 78 20.89 -4.99 4.45
N ALA A 79 21.90 -4.59 5.20
CA ALA A 79 21.73 -3.95 6.50
C ALA A 79 20.94 -2.63 6.37
N LEU A 80 21.28 -1.79 5.39
CA LEU A 80 20.56 -0.54 5.10
C LEU A 80 19.11 -0.79 4.67
N MET A 81 18.84 -1.81 3.85
CA MET A 81 17.48 -2.21 3.48
C MET A 81 16.67 -2.67 4.70
N VAL A 82 17.25 -3.48 5.59
CA VAL A 82 16.59 -3.92 6.83
C VAL A 82 16.34 -2.74 7.79
N LEU A 83 17.30 -1.81 7.90
CA LEU A 83 17.13 -0.57 8.67
C LEU A 83 16.05 0.33 8.07
N SER A 84 15.95 0.40 6.75
CA SER A 84 14.87 1.10 6.03
C SER A 84 13.49 0.54 6.41
N ILE A 85 13.33 -0.79 6.41
CA ILE A 85 12.09 -1.45 6.86
C ILE A 85 11.81 -1.14 8.34
N TYR A 86 12.83 -1.15 9.20
CA TYR A 86 12.67 -0.79 10.61
C TYR A 86 12.19 0.66 10.79
N GLU A 87 12.82 1.62 10.12
CA GLU A 87 12.43 3.04 10.22
C GLU A 87 10.99 3.26 9.72
N TYR A 88 10.55 2.53 8.70
CA TYR A 88 9.17 2.58 8.22
C TYR A 88 8.18 1.85 9.14
N GLY A 89 8.34 0.54 9.31
CA GLY A 89 7.35 -0.32 9.95
C GLY A 89 7.27 -0.14 11.46
N GLN A 90 8.40 0.12 12.12
CA GLN A 90 8.42 0.31 13.57
C GLN A 90 8.28 1.79 13.96
N ARG A 91 8.98 2.68 13.27
CA ARG A 91 9.04 4.10 13.68
C ARG A 91 8.12 5.03 12.90
N GLY A 92 7.57 4.60 11.77
CA GLY A 92 6.81 5.47 10.87
C GLY A 92 7.64 6.63 10.30
N ASN A 93 8.97 6.55 10.37
CA ASN A 93 9.88 7.63 9.98
C ASN A 93 10.26 7.50 8.51
N ILE A 94 9.40 8.03 7.64
CA ILE A 94 9.57 7.97 6.19
C ILE A 94 10.89 8.64 5.76
N LYS A 95 11.25 9.79 6.35
CA LYS A 95 12.49 10.50 6.00
C LYS A 95 13.73 9.67 6.27
N LYS A 96 13.82 9.04 7.45
CA LYS A 96 14.95 8.15 7.76
C LYS A 96 14.94 6.89 6.91
N MET A 97 13.76 6.30 6.69
CA MET A 97 13.62 5.17 5.77
C MET A 97 14.19 5.52 4.37
N LEU A 98 13.77 6.64 3.79
CA LEU A 98 14.25 7.11 2.49
C LEU A 98 15.76 7.34 2.49
N ASN A 99 16.30 7.95 3.54
CA ASN A 99 17.74 8.16 3.67
C ASN A 99 18.51 6.82 3.68
N ARG A 100 18.05 5.81 4.44
CA ARG A 100 18.70 4.49 4.47
C ARG A 100 18.59 3.77 3.13
N SER A 101 17.41 3.81 2.51
CA SER A 101 17.20 3.24 1.17
C SER A 101 18.08 3.92 0.12
N GLY A 102 18.21 5.25 0.19
CA GLY A 102 19.08 6.03 -0.71
C GLY A 102 20.56 5.70 -0.53
N GLN A 103 21.02 5.49 0.70
CA GLN A 103 22.39 5.01 0.96
C GLN A 103 22.63 3.63 0.34
N SER A 104 21.68 2.68 0.52
CA SER A 104 21.77 1.35 -0.10
C SER A 104 21.85 1.45 -1.63
N LEU A 105 21.08 2.36 -2.21
CA LEU A 105 21.09 2.61 -3.65
C LEU A 105 22.44 3.14 -4.14
N MET A 106 23.03 4.09 -3.42
CA MET A 106 24.35 4.60 -3.76
C MET A 106 25.41 3.50 -3.73
N LEU A 107 25.40 2.63 -2.71
CA LEU A 107 26.30 1.47 -2.65
C LEU A 107 26.06 0.49 -3.81
N ALA A 108 24.81 0.23 -4.18
CA ALA A 108 24.49 -0.63 -5.32
C ALA A 108 24.99 -0.06 -6.66
N LEU A 109 24.91 1.27 -6.83
CA LEU A 109 25.42 1.96 -8.01
C LEU A 109 26.96 1.96 -8.05
N GLU A 110 27.62 2.18 -6.92
CA GLU A 110 29.07 2.13 -6.78
C GLU A 110 29.62 0.72 -7.09
N ALA A 111 28.95 -0.31 -6.58
CA ALA A 111 29.24 -1.70 -6.89
C ALA A 111 28.80 -2.11 -8.31
N LYS A 112 28.24 -1.19 -9.11
CA LYS A 112 27.79 -1.39 -10.49
C LYS A 112 26.85 -2.59 -10.64
N LEU A 113 25.99 -2.82 -9.64
CA LEU A 113 25.07 -3.95 -9.64
C LEU A 113 24.01 -3.89 -10.75
N TYR A 114 23.87 -2.75 -11.42
CA TYR A 114 23.06 -2.56 -12.62
C TYR A 114 23.69 -3.11 -13.91
N SER A 115 24.94 -3.57 -13.85
CA SER A 115 25.67 -4.16 -14.99
C SER A 115 25.80 -5.68 -14.84
N PRO A 116 25.89 -6.44 -15.95
CA PRO A 116 26.01 -7.89 -15.89
C PRO A 116 27.36 -8.29 -15.28
N ILE A 117 27.33 -8.70 -14.02
CA ILE A 117 28.47 -9.26 -13.29
C ILE A 117 28.33 -10.78 -13.31
N VAL A 118 29.37 -11.48 -13.76
CA VAL A 118 29.40 -12.95 -13.80
C VAL A 118 30.46 -13.44 -12.83
N ASP A 119 30.01 -13.83 -11.64
CA ASP A 119 30.82 -14.47 -10.59
C ASP A 119 29.99 -15.51 -9.84
N GLN A 120 30.59 -16.16 -8.84
CA GLN A 120 29.90 -17.15 -7.99
C GLN A 120 28.74 -16.55 -7.16
N PHE A 121 28.65 -15.22 -7.07
CA PHE A 121 27.67 -14.45 -6.29
C PHE A 121 26.62 -13.75 -7.17
N VAL A 122 26.53 -14.12 -8.45
CA VAL A 122 25.67 -13.45 -9.44
C VAL A 122 24.22 -13.34 -8.99
N GLU A 123 23.67 -14.38 -8.37
CA GLU A 123 22.29 -14.34 -7.87
C GLU A 123 22.13 -13.40 -6.67
N ALA A 124 23.08 -13.38 -5.74
CA ALA A 124 23.05 -12.43 -4.62
C ALA A 124 23.14 -10.98 -5.10
N ARG A 125 24.01 -10.70 -6.08
CA ARG A 125 24.12 -9.38 -6.73
C ARG A 125 22.81 -8.95 -7.38
N ARG A 126 22.17 -9.85 -8.15
CA ARG A 126 20.85 -9.58 -8.74
C ARG A 126 19.80 -9.31 -7.68
N ARG A 127 19.73 -10.11 -6.62
CA ARG A 127 18.76 -9.93 -5.53
C ARG A 127 18.94 -8.59 -4.83
N VAL A 128 20.18 -8.19 -4.54
CA VAL A 128 20.48 -6.90 -3.91
C VAL A 128 20.08 -5.75 -4.84
N TRP A 129 20.41 -5.83 -6.13
CA TRP A 129 19.99 -4.84 -7.13
C TRP A 129 18.46 -4.68 -7.14
N TRP A 130 17.73 -5.77 -7.38
CA TRP A 130 16.27 -5.79 -7.48
C TRP A 130 15.54 -5.51 -6.15
N ALA A 131 16.19 -5.69 -5.00
CA ALA A 131 15.64 -5.28 -3.71
C ALA A 131 15.85 -3.78 -3.41
N THR A 132 16.99 -3.22 -3.84
CA THR A 132 17.31 -1.79 -3.69
C THR A 132 16.52 -0.92 -4.66
N GLU A 133 16.18 -1.51 -5.80
CA GLU A 133 15.47 -0.94 -6.93
C GLU A 133 14.16 -0.25 -6.60
N ALA A 134 13.42 -0.65 -5.56
CA ALA A 134 12.11 -0.11 -5.19
C ALA A 134 12.09 1.43 -4.94
N ALA A 135 13.20 2.13 -5.17
CA ALA A 135 13.42 3.56 -5.13
C ALA A 135 13.68 4.27 -6.49
N ILE A 136 13.80 3.59 -7.65
CA ILE A 136 14.07 4.18 -9.00
C ILE A 136 13.01 3.71 -10.04
N ASP A 137 12.73 4.52 -11.07
CA ASP A 137 11.96 4.08 -12.25
C ASP A 137 12.84 3.22 -13.21
N ILE A 138 12.75 1.89 -13.13
CA ILE A 138 13.54 0.96 -13.98
C ILE A 138 13.06 0.85 -15.43
N ARG A 139 12.05 1.62 -15.86
CA ARG A 139 11.71 1.61 -17.28
C ARG A 139 12.84 2.19 -18.14
N ASP A 140 13.87 2.76 -17.53
CA ASP A 140 15.10 3.12 -18.20
C ASP A 140 15.83 1.86 -18.72
N PRO A 141 15.98 1.73 -20.07
CA PRO A 141 16.62 0.58 -20.70
C PRO A 141 18.04 0.27 -20.19
N LYS A 142 18.74 1.26 -19.61
CA LYS A 142 20.09 1.09 -19.06
C LYS A 142 20.15 0.15 -17.84
N TYR A 143 19.00 -0.20 -17.26
CA TYR A 143 18.87 -1.07 -16.09
C TYR A 143 18.31 -2.47 -16.43
N SER A 144 18.36 -2.87 -17.71
CA SER A 144 17.80 -4.13 -18.24
C SER A 144 18.60 -5.40 -17.85
N LEU A 145 18.75 -5.65 -16.54
CA LEU A 145 19.34 -6.89 -16.05
C LEU A 145 18.32 -8.04 -16.01
N PRO A 146 18.79 -9.30 -16.07
CA PRO A 146 17.95 -10.44 -15.75
C PRO A 146 17.39 -10.34 -14.32
N TYR A 147 16.14 -10.78 -14.15
CA TYR A 147 15.55 -10.96 -12.83
C TYR A 147 16.32 -12.05 -12.05
N PRO A 148 16.35 -11.99 -10.70
CA PRO A 148 16.82 -13.10 -9.89
C PRO A 148 15.91 -14.31 -10.12
N THR A 149 16.45 -15.51 -9.92
CA THR A 149 15.71 -16.75 -10.13
C THR A 149 15.30 -17.36 -8.78
N ILE A 150 14.07 -17.86 -8.72
CA ILE A 150 13.58 -18.70 -7.62
C ILE A 150 13.33 -20.10 -8.17
N ALA A 151 14.02 -21.11 -7.63
CA ALA A 151 13.98 -22.46 -8.19
C ALA A 151 12.57 -23.08 -8.20
N ALA A 152 11.74 -22.80 -7.18
CA ALA A 152 10.37 -23.29 -7.12
C ALA A 152 9.41 -22.62 -8.12
N ASP A 153 9.65 -21.36 -8.50
CA ASP A 153 8.83 -20.59 -9.44
C ASP A 153 9.66 -19.46 -10.07
N PRO A 154 10.31 -19.71 -11.22
CA PRO A 154 11.14 -18.71 -11.90
C PRO A 154 10.37 -17.44 -12.32
N GLU A 155 9.06 -17.54 -12.48
CA GLU A 155 8.19 -16.45 -12.93
C GLU A 155 7.67 -15.58 -11.77
N ALA A 156 7.93 -15.96 -10.51
CA ALA A 156 7.43 -15.24 -9.33
C ALA A 156 7.96 -13.79 -9.23
N ILE A 157 9.26 -13.58 -9.46
CA ILE A 157 9.86 -12.23 -9.42
C ILE A 157 9.42 -11.39 -10.62
N PRO A 158 9.53 -11.86 -11.89
CA PRO A 158 9.03 -11.11 -13.04
C PRO A 158 7.58 -10.66 -12.88
N PHE A 159 6.70 -11.58 -12.44
CA PHE A 159 5.29 -11.27 -12.16
C PHE A 159 5.14 -10.21 -11.06
N PHE A 160 5.85 -10.36 -9.93
CA PHE A 160 5.80 -9.42 -8.83
C PHE A 160 6.24 -8.00 -9.25
N VAL A 161 7.32 -7.89 -10.03
CA VAL A 161 7.81 -6.60 -10.54
C VAL A 161 6.78 -5.95 -11.48
N GLN A 162 6.14 -6.72 -12.37
CA GLN A 162 5.07 -6.17 -13.21
C GLN A 162 3.88 -5.65 -12.40
N CYS A 163 3.52 -6.35 -11.32
CA CYS A 163 2.49 -5.90 -10.37
C CYS A 163 2.91 -4.64 -9.61
N GLN A 164 4.20 -4.54 -9.23
CA GLN A 164 4.78 -3.36 -8.59
C GLN A 164 4.67 -2.12 -9.49
N TYR A 165 4.98 -2.24 -10.78
CA TYR A 165 4.77 -1.13 -11.72
C TYR A 165 3.30 -0.74 -11.86
N ALA A 166 2.41 -1.73 -11.96
CA ALA A 166 0.99 -1.45 -12.11
C ALA A 166 0.43 -0.63 -10.92
N ILE A 167 0.83 -0.95 -9.69
CA ILE A 167 0.40 -0.17 -8.51
C ILE A 167 1.09 1.20 -8.40
N LEU A 168 2.33 1.36 -8.90
CA LEU A 168 3.00 2.65 -8.99
C LEU A 168 2.29 3.55 -10.00
N ASP A 169 1.99 3.05 -11.19
CA ASP A 169 1.24 3.77 -12.22
C ASP A 169 -0.15 4.16 -11.72
N ALA A 170 -0.85 3.27 -10.99
CA ALA A 170 -2.14 3.55 -10.33
C ALA A 170 -2.03 4.60 -9.22
N SER A 171 -0.90 4.65 -8.51
CA SER A 171 -0.66 5.67 -7.49
C SER A 171 -0.40 7.03 -8.13
N LYS A 172 0.37 7.09 -9.22
CA LYS A 172 0.56 8.30 -10.02
C LYS A 172 -0.77 8.79 -10.59
N TYR A 173 -1.56 7.90 -11.17
CA TYR A 173 -2.92 8.20 -11.64
C TYR A 173 -3.79 8.82 -10.55
N ALA A 174 -3.85 8.20 -9.36
CA ALA A 174 -4.68 8.71 -8.27
C ALA A 174 -4.24 10.11 -7.80
N ASN A 175 -2.93 10.38 -7.80
CA ASN A 175 -2.40 11.70 -7.48
C ASN A 175 -2.76 12.74 -8.56
N ASP A 176 -2.59 12.40 -9.83
CA ASP A 176 -2.94 13.28 -10.96
C ASP A 176 -4.45 13.59 -10.97
N LEU A 177 -5.29 12.57 -10.72
CA LEU A 177 -6.73 12.73 -10.58
C LEU A 177 -7.09 13.67 -9.43
N ASN A 178 -6.49 13.50 -8.25
CA ASN A 178 -6.75 14.38 -7.11
C ASN A 178 -6.39 15.84 -7.44
N LYS A 179 -5.26 16.08 -8.12
CA LYS A 179 -4.86 17.43 -8.55
C LYS A 179 -5.86 18.04 -9.55
N LEU A 180 -6.32 17.25 -10.53
CA LEU A 180 -7.30 17.72 -11.50
C LEU A 180 -8.64 18.05 -10.84
N VAL A 181 -9.13 17.20 -9.95
CA VAL A 181 -10.38 17.42 -9.20
C VAL A 181 -10.29 18.67 -8.34
N GLN A 182 -9.17 18.87 -7.63
CA GLN A 182 -8.95 20.07 -6.80
C GLN A 182 -8.90 21.36 -7.63
N ASN A 183 -8.38 21.30 -8.85
CA ASN A 183 -8.25 22.45 -9.74
C ASN A 183 -9.48 22.66 -10.64
N GLY A 184 -10.53 21.83 -10.52
CA GLY A 184 -11.70 21.86 -11.41
C GLY A 184 -11.35 21.59 -12.88
N GLY A 185 -10.31 20.80 -13.13
CA GLY A 185 -9.80 20.50 -14.48
C GLY A 185 -10.59 19.42 -15.21
N ASP A 186 -10.40 19.34 -16.52
CA ASP A 186 -10.99 18.31 -17.38
C ASP A 186 -10.42 16.92 -17.08
N LEU A 187 -11.30 15.93 -16.93
CA LEU A 187 -10.96 14.54 -16.66
C LEU A 187 -10.72 13.71 -17.92
N SER A 188 -11.07 14.23 -19.10
CA SER A 188 -10.91 13.56 -20.39
C SER A 188 -9.49 13.02 -20.67
N PRO A 189 -8.39 13.72 -20.29
CA PRO A 189 -7.03 13.18 -20.47
C PRO A 189 -6.76 11.89 -19.69
N LEU A 190 -7.50 11.65 -18.60
CA LEU A 190 -7.38 10.43 -17.80
C LEU A 190 -8.21 9.27 -18.34
N TYR A 191 -9.13 9.52 -19.28
CA TYR A 191 -10.03 8.52 -19.84
C TYR A 191 -9.27 7.35 -20.48
N MET A 192 -8.44 7.64 -21.49
CA MET A 192 -7.67 6.62 -22.22
C MET A 192 -6.66 5.92 -21.30
N ARG A 193 -6.04 6.67 -20.40
CA ARG A 193 -5.10 6.13 -19.42
C ARG A 193 -5.78 5.11 -18.50
N THR A 194 -7.01 5.39 -18.06
CA THR A 194 -7.76 4.47 -17.19
C THR A 194 -8.09 3.16 -17.91
N LEU A 195 -8.48 3.22 -19.20
CA LEU A 195 -8.78 2.03 -20.00
C LEU A 195 -7.54 1.16 -20.22
N ASP A 196 -6.41 1.76 -20.58
CA ASP A 196 -5.13 1.06 -20.75
C ASP A 196 -4.68 0.37 -19.46
N MET A 197 -4.80 1.08 -18.33
CA MET A 197 -4.48 0.53 -17.02
C MET A 197 -5.38 -0.64 -16.64
N GLU A 198 -6.69 -0.55 -16.88
CA GLU A 198 -7.60 -1.67 -16.57
C GLU A 198 -7.32 -2.89 -17.47
N ALA A 199 -7.04 -2.70 -18.76
CA ALA A 199 -6.67 -3.79 -19.66
C ALA A 199 -5.39 -4.50 -19.18
N ARG A 200 -4.38 -3.74 -18.74
CA ARG A 200 -3.16 -4.30 -18.15
C ARG A 200 -3.43 -5.04 -16.84
N LEU A 201 -4.26 -4.49 -15.95
CA LEU A 201 -4.60 -5.10 -14.68
C LEU A 201 -5.42 -6.39 -14.85
N GLU A 202 -6.28 -6.44 -15.87
CA GLU A 202 -7.02 -7.65 -16.24
C GLU A 202 -6.07 -8.75 -16.74
N SER A 203 -5.12 -8.42 -17.63
CA SER A 203 -4.09 -9.38 -18.07
C SER A 203 -3.27 -9.94 -16.90
N LEU A 204 -2.82 -9.08 -15.97
CA LEU A 204 -2.10 -9.52 -14.78
C LEU A 204 -2.97 -10.38 -13.85
N SER A 205 -4.27 -10.08 -13.75
CA SER A 205 -5.22 -10.89 -12.97
C SER A 205 -5.38 -12.29 -13.54
N GLN A 206 -5.46 -12.42 -14.86
CA GLN A 206 -5.53 -13.72 -15.53
C GLN A 206 -4.28 -14.57 -15.28
N ILE A 207 -3.09 -13.95 -15.29
CA ILE A 207 -1.84 -14.61 -14.91
C ILE A 207 -1.87 -15.08 -13.45
N ALA A 208 -2.41 -14.24 -12.55
CA ALA A 208 -2.54 -14.58 -11.13
C ALA A 208 -3.55 -15.73 -10.90
N ASP A 209 -4.65 -15.77 -11.66
CA ASP A 209 -5.68 -16.80 -11.55
C ASP A 209 -5.26 -18.13 -12.18
N ALA A 210 -4.41 -18.11 -13.21
CA ALA A 210 -3.84 -19.30 -13.82
C ALA A 210 -2.77 -19.97 -12.93
N TRP A 211 -2.24 -19.26 -11.93
CA TRP A 211 -1.25 -19.80 -11.01
C TRP A 211 -1.90 -20.74 -9.99
N PHE A 212 -1.37 -21.96 -9.89
CA PHE A 212 -1.83 -22.96 -8.94
C PHE A 212 -0.84 -23.10 -7.78
N ASP A 213 -1.33 -22.95 -6.56
CA ASP A 213 -0.52 -23.08 -5.36
C ASP A 213 -0.16 -24.54 -5.09
N LYS A 214 1.13 -24.85 -5.17
CA LYS A 214 1.68 -26.18 -4.86
C LYS A 214 2.30 -26.25 -3.46
N THR A 215 2.27 -25.16 -2.67
CA THR A 215 3.08 -25.01 -1.46
C THR A 215 2.22 -24.92 -0.19
N PRO A 216 2.39 -25.84 0.77
CA PRO A 216 1.73 -25.74 2.09
C PRO A 216 2.05 -24.42 2.81
N CYS A 217 1.10 -23.91 3.61
CA CYS A 217 1.16 -22.56 4.23
C CYS A 217 2.23 -22.36 5.32
N ASN A 218 3.02 -23.37 5.65
CA ASN A 218 3.95 -23.39 6.79
C ASN A 218 5.25 -24.15 6.49
N MET A 219 5.60 -24.32 5.21
CA MET A 219 6.88 -24.94 4.85
C MET A 219 8.06 -24.13 5.43
N PRO A 220 9.14 -24.79 5.87
CA PRO A 220 10.37 -24.09 6.18
C PRO A 220 10.91 -23.36 4.94
N VAL A 221 11.68 -22.30 5.15
CA VAL A 221 12.46 -21.71 4.06
C VAL A 221 13.52 -22.73 3.67
N THR A 222 13.31 -23.37 2.53
CA THR A 222 14.20 -24.39 1.97
C THR A 222 14.96 -23.81 0.79
N SER A 223 15.98 -24.53 0.31
CA SER A 223 16.79 -24.13 -0.84
C SER A 223 15.98 -23.90 -2.13
N SER A 224 14.76 -24.45 -2.25
CA SER A 224 13.87 -24.20 -3.38
C SER A 224 13.14 -22.85 -3.30
N GLU A 225 13.08 -22.25 -2.11
CA GLU A 225 12.42 -20.99 -1.80
C GLU A 225 10.93 -20.92 -2.17
N ALA A 226 10.22 -22.07 -2.13
CA ALA A 226 8.81 -22.16 -2.48
C ALA A 226 7.90 -21.20 -1.70
N VAL A 227 8.19 -20.95 -0.42
CA VAL A 227 7.45 -19.98 0.42
C VAL A 227 7.66 -18.54 -0.05
N VAL A 228 8.88 -18.21 -0.52
CA VAL A 228 9.20 -16.88 -1.07
C VAL A 228 8.43 -16.68 -2.37
N ALA A 229 8.47 -17.66 -3.28
CA ALA A 229 7.71 -17.66 -4.52
C ALA A 229 6.21 -17.43 -4.27
N LYS A 230 5.60 -18.23 -3.38
CA LYS A 230 4.19 -18.07 -2.98
C LYS A 230 3.91 -16.69 -2.41
N SER A 231 4.78 -16.17 -1.54
CA SER A 231 4.62 -14.84 -0.96
C SER A 231 4.62 -13.76 -2.04
N LEU A 232 5.55 -13.81 -2.99
CA LEU A 232 5.63 -12.86 -4.11
C LEU A 232 4.38 -12.91 -5.00
N ARG A 233 3.86 -14.10 -5.31
CA ARG A 233 2.61 -14.29 -6.08
C ARG A 233 1.42 -13.65 -5.37
N LEU A 234 1.23 -13.95 -4.09
CA LEU A 234 0.13 -13.40 -3.29
C LEU A 234 0.27 -11.89 -3.11
N MET A 235 1.48 -11.39 -2.85
CA MET A 235 1.72 -9.95 -2.79
C MET A 235 1.46 -9.25 -4.12
N GLY A 236 1.80 -9.87 -5.25
CA GLY A 236 1.46 -9.39 -6.59
C GLY A 236 -0.05 -9.25 -6.77
N ARG A 237 -0.82 -10.28 -6.37
CA ARG A 237 -2.29 -10.26 -6.40
C ARG A 237 -2.89 -9.15 -5.51
N ILE A 238 -2.33 -8.92 -4.32
CA ILE A 238 -2.72 -7.78 -3.46
C ILE A 238 -2.46 -6.45 -4.18
N LYS A 239 -1.31 -6.30 -4.86
CA LYS A 239 -0.95 -5.08 -5.58
C LYS A 239 -1.87 -4.81 -6.77
N ILE A 240 -2.20 -5.83 -7.57
CA ILE A 240 -3.15 -5.72 -8.70
C ILE A 240 -4.50 -5.21 -8.20
N ASN A 241 -5.04 -5.85 -7.16
CA ASN A 241 -6.33 -5.45 -6.61
C ASN A 241 -6.30 -4.05 -5.97
N SER A 242 -5.21 -3.68 -5.30
CA SER A 242 -5.07 -2.32 -4.79
C SER A 242 -4.95 -1.29 -5.92
N ALA A 243 -4.32 -1.61 -7.04
CA ALA A 243 -4.25 -0.76 -8.22
C ALA A 243 -5.63 -0.56 -8.84
N ARG A 244 -6.44 -1.63 -8.95
CA ARG A 244 -7.84 -1.55 -9.38
C ARG A 244 -8.68 -0.66 -8.49
N ILE A 245 -8.56 -0.79 -7.17
CA ILE A 245 -9.25 0.12 -6.24
C ILE A 245 -8.81 1.57 -6.51
N LYS A 246 -7.51 1.85 -6.69
CA LYS A 246 -7.02 3.22 -6.94
C LYS A 246 -7.66 3.86 -8.18
N ILE A 247 -7.87 3.11 -9.27
CA ILE A 247 -8.47 3.67 -10.49
C ILE A 247 -10.01 3.73 -10.45
N HIS A 248 -10.67 2.82 -9.71
CA HIS A 248 -12.14 2.76 -9.63
C HIS A 248 -12.76 3.48 -8.42
N ARG A 249 -11.96 3.85 -7.41
CA ARG A 249 -12.47 4.46 -6.17
C ARG A 249 -13.20 5.78 -6.40
N TYR A 250 -12.67 6.63 -7.28
CA TYR A 250 -13.30 7.93 -7.54
C TYR A 250 -14.64 7.78 -8.26
N PRO A 251 -14.77 7.05 -9.39
CA PRO A 251 -16.08 6.80 -9.99
C PRO A 251 -17.07 6.08 -9.06
N ALA A 252 -16.60 5.18 -8.19
CA ALA A 252 -17.48 4.42 -7.30
C ALA A 252 -17.98 5.22 -6.06
N PHE A 253 -17.10 6.04 -5.49
CA PHE A 253 -17.29 6.60 -4.15
C PHE A 253 -16.94 8.08 -4.02
N LEU A 254 -16.54 8.76 -5.11
CA LEU A 254 -16.09 10.15 -5.11
C LEU A 254 -14.99 10.44 -4.07
N ASN A 255 -14.17 9.43 -3.75
CA ASN A 255 -13.17 9.49 -2.69
C ASN A 255 -13.72 9.92 -1.30
N THR A 256 -14.99 9.58 -0.99
CA THR A 256 -15.62 9.91 0.30
C THR A 256 -14.72 9.51 1.48
N PRO A 257 -14.33 10.44 2.37
CA PRO A 257 -13.47 10.13 3.51
C PRO A 257 -14.26 9.35 4.57
N ILE A 258 -13.67 8.29 5.12
CA ILE A 258 -14.29 7.49 6.20
C ILE A 258 -13.38 7.27 7.41
N PHE A 259 -12.09 7.61 7.29
CA PHE A 259 -11.11 7.45 8.36
C PHE A 259 -10.79 8.81 8.97
N SER A 260 -10.48 8.82 10.27
CA SER A 260 -10.21 10.05 11.02
C SER A 260 -8.80 10.61 10.79
N LYS A 261 -7.89 9.78 10.30
CA LYS A 261 -6.49 10.12 10.06
C LYS A 261 -6.14 9.93 8.58
N LEU A 262 -5.20 10.73 8.09
CA LEU A 262 -4.65 10.60 6.74
C LEU A 262 -3.85 9.31 6.64
N HIS A 263 -4.28 8.40 5.77
CA HIS A 263 -3.56 7.17 5.51
C HIS A 263 -3.59 6.83 4.03
N CYS A 264 -2.44 6.52 3.43
CA CYS A 264 -2.35 5.93 2.09
C CYS A 264 -3.08 6.73 0.98
N GLY A 265 -3.13 8.07 1.10
CA GLY A 265 -3.84 8.95 0.17
C GLY A 265 -5.38 8.92 0.31
N LEU A 266 -5.91 8.38 1.41
CA LEU A 266 -7.29 8.55 1.85
C LEU A 266 -7.37 9.77 2.76
N GLN A 267 -8.17 10.76 2.35
CA GLN A 267 -8.35 11.99 3.11
C GLN A 267 -9.02 11.68 4.46
N PRO A 268 -8.60 12.36 5.54
CA PRO A 268 -9.28 12.27 6.82
C PRO A 268 -10.65 12.95 6.77
N ILE A 269 -11.53 12.58 7.70
CA ILE A 269 -12.77 13.32 7.95
C ILE A 269 -12.40 14.71 8.47
N THR A 270 -12.88 15.77 7.81
CA THR A 270 -12.77 17.14 8.28
C THR A 270 -14.04 17.55 9.04
N PRO A 271 -13.94 18.07 10.28
CA PRO A 271 -15.11 18.36 11.11
C PRO A 271 -16.03 19.49 10.61
N ASN A 272 -15.65 20.30 9.60
CA ASN A 272 -16.43 21.43 9.11
C ASN A 272 -16.41 21.59 7.58
N SER A 273 -17.08 20.70 6.84
CA SER A 273 -17.31 20.91 5.40
C SER A 273 -18.60 21.71 5.16
N THR A 274 -18.55 23.02 5.44
CA THR A 274 -19.47 23.99 4.81
C THR A 274 -18.71 24.60 3.63
N PRO A 275 -19.28 24.71 2.41
CA PRO A 275 -18.59 25.37 1.31
C PRO A 275 -18.49 26.87 1.61
N ALA A 276 -17.33 27.31 2.09
CA ALA A 276 -16.96 28.71 2.15
C ALA A 276 -15.94 29.02 1.03
N PRO A 277 -15.92 30.25 0.47
CA PRO A 277 -15.15 30.59 -0.73
C PRO A 277 -13.63 30.51 -0.50
N PRO A 278 -12.82 30.53 -1.58
CA PRO A 278 -11.42 30.12 -1.54
C PRO A 278 -10.62 31.07 -0.64
N SER A 279 -10.15 30.55 0.49
CA SER A 279 -9.13 31.22 1.29
C SER A 279 -7.80 30.51 1.08
N SER A 280 -6.90 31.25 0.43
CA SER A 280 -5.49 30.96 0.29
C SER A 280 -4.87 30.72 1.67
N SER A 281 -4.57 29.46 2.00
CA SER A 281 -3.60 29.13 3.04
C SER A 281 -2.52 28.25 2.42
N TYR A 282 -1.41 28.91 2.09
CA TYR A 282 -0.15 28.26 1.76
C TYR A 282 0.35 27.51 2.99
N TYR A 283 0.23 26.20 2.99
CA TYR A 283 1.15 25.33 3.70
C TYR A 283 1.79 24.41 2.66
N ASN A 284 3.03 24.75 2.33
CA ASN A 284 3.90 23.95 1.48
C ASN A 284 4.17 22.61 2.19
N ASP A 285 3.54 21.55 1.69
CA ASP A 285 4.04 20.20 1.89
C ASP A 285 4.21 19.57 0.50
N MET A 286 5.41 19.76 -0.05
CA MET A 286 5.80 19.23 -1.36
C MET A 286 5.99 17.71 -1.26
N PRO A 287 5.28 16.89 -2.04
CA PRO A 287 5.78 15.57 -2.37
C PRO A 287 6.89 15.75 -3.42
N HIS A 288 8.15 15.66 -2.98
CA HIS A 288 9.29 15.64 -3.89
C HIS A 288 9.32 14.32 -4.68
N ASP A 289 9.13 14.46 -5.98
CA ASP A 289 9.42 13.48 -7.02
C ASP A 289 10.94 13.54 -7.35
N PRO A 290 11.72 12.48 -7.15
CA PRO A 290 13.17 12.49 -7.38
C PRO A 290 13.52 12.04 -8.81
N SER A 291 13.00 12.70 -9.85
CA SER A 291 13.33 12.35 -11.24
C SER A 291 13.51 13.53 -12.21
N SER A 292 13.75 14.74 -11.69
CA SER A 292 13.96 15.90 -12.56
C SER A 292 15.08 16.80 -12.06
N GLN A 293 16.30 16.27 -12.03
CA GLN A 293 17.50 17.12 -12.16
C GLN A 293 18.50 16.42 -13.06
N LEU A 294 18.57 16.87 -14.31
CA LEU A 294 19.75 16.91 -15.17
C LEU A 294 19.34 17.57 -16.50
N GLN A 295 19.45 18.90 -16.59
CA GLN A 295 19.80 19.58 -17.84
C GLN A 295 20.22 21.05 -17.58
N PRO A 296 21.35 21.52 -18.12
CA PRO A 296 21.79 22.91 -18.02
C PRO A 296 21.42 23.76 -19.25
N GLY A 297 20.89 24.96 -18.97
CA GLY A 297 21.06 26.19 -19.77
C GLY A 297 20.14 26.42 -20.97
N GLN A 298 19.31 27.47 -20.94
CA GLN A 298 19.52 28.71 -21.71
C GLN A 298 18.42 29.78 -21.50
N LEU A 299 18.82 31.02 -21.79
CA LEU A 299 18.35 32.35 -21.42
C LEU A 299 17.05 32.89 -22.08
N SER A 300 16.34 33.73 -21.29
CA SER A 300 15.73 35.05 -21.57
C SER A 300 14.76 35.32 -22.75
N GLY A 301 13.63 35.95 -22.40
CA GLY A 301 12.83 36.82 -23.27
C GLY A 301 11.58 37.39 -22.57
N GLY A 302 11.50 38.72 -22.41
CA GLY A 302 10.55 39.46 -21.54
C GLY A 302 9.12 39.76 -22.09
N PRO A 303 8.37 40.69 -21.45
CA PRO A 303 6.90 40.65 -21.30
C PRO A 303 6.10 41.72 -22.09
N ALA A 304 4.77 41.55 -22.21
CA ALA A 304 3.77 42.60 -22.46
C ALA A 304 2.34 42.11 -22.09
N HIS A 305 1.64 42.74 -21.12
CA HIS A 305 0.52 43.71 -21.28
C HIS A 305 -0.65 43.19 -22.13
N VAL A 306 -1.93 43.14 -21.71
CA VAL A 306 -2.87 44.23 -21.34
C VAL A 306 -4.10 43.62 -20.63
N GLY A 307 -4.73 44.37 -19.71
CA GLY A 307 -5.92 43.96 -18.97
C GLY A 307 -7.28 44.41 -19.50
N THR A 308 -8.29 43.91 -18.78
CA THR A 308 -9.67 44.43 -18.52
C THR A 308 -10.77 44.38 -19.59
N GLY A 309 -11.84 43.63 -19.28
CA GLY A 309 -13.24 44.04 -19.51
C GLY A 309 -14.19 42.93 -20.00
N GLY A 310 -15.16 42.50 -19.17
CA GLY A 310 -16.41 41.87 -19.68
C GLY A 310 -17.04 40.75 -18.83
N HIS A 311 -18.05 41.13 -18.02
CA HIS A 311 -19.25 40.42 -17.49
C HIS A 311 -19.34 38.89 -17.24
N PRO A 312 -20.07 38.46 -16.18
CA PRO A 312 -20.11 37.06 -15.73
C PRO A 312 -21.08 36.21 -16.55
N ILE A 313 -20.58 35.08 -17.06
CA ILE A 313 -21.37 34.04 -17.74
C ILE A 313 -22.00 33.12 -16.67
N PRO A 314 -23.26 32.66 -16.83
CA PRO A 314 -23.94 31.83 -15.85
C PRO A 314 -23.22 30.48 -15.67
N MET A 315 -23.06 30.07 -14.40
CA MET A 315 -22.54 28.77 -13.99
C MET A 315 -23.27 27.63 -14.71
N PRO A 316 -22.57 26.71 -15.42
CA PRO A 316 -23.15 25.45 -15.81
C PRO A 316 -23.24 24.54 -14.57
N SER A 317 -24.42 23.95 -14.37
CA SER A 317 -24.68 22.82 -13.47
C SER A 317 -23.61 21.71 -13.62
N PRO A 318 -23.35 20.89 -12.60
CA PRO A 318 -22.31 19.86 -12.67
C PRO A 318 -22.59 18.86 -13.81
N PRO A 319 -21.57 18.46 -14.58
CA PRO A 319 -21.74 17.54 -15.69
C PRO A 319 -22.19 16.17 -15.18
N GLY A 320 -23.19 15.59 -15.85
CA GLY A 320 -23.63 14.21 -15.65
C GLY A 320 -22.52 13.20 -16.00
N ASP A 321 -22.81 11.91 -15.81
CA ASP A 321 -21.95 10.72 -15.92
C ASP A 321 -21.05 10.55 -17.18
N SER A 322 -20.93 11.54 -18.06
CA SER A 322 -20.34 11.48 -19.40
C SER A 322 -18.83 11.79 -19.51
N GLN A 323 -18.10 12.01 -18.42
CA GLN A 323 -16.64 12.29 -18.47
C GLN A 323 -15.75 11.16 -17.92
N LEU A 324 -16.32 10.18 -17.22
CA LEU A 324 -15.58 9.06 -16.66
C LEU A 324 -15.74 7.81 -17.54
N PRO A 325 -14.70 6.98 -17.70
CA PRO A 325 -14.75 5.80 -18.57
C PRO A 325 -15.65 4.68 -18.05
N PHE A 326 -16.05 4.75 -16.78
CA PHE A 326 -16.80 3.69 -16.11
C PHE A 326 -17.94 4.29 -15.28
N SER A 327 -19.09 3.62 -15.31
CA SER A 327 -20.21 3.99 -14.44
C SER A 327 -19.86 3.75 -12.97
N ALA A 328 -20.54 4.47 -12.08
CA ALA A 328 -20.39 4.30 -10.64
C ALA A 328 -20.70 2.86 -10.19
N LEU A 329 -21.74 2.24 -10.77
CA LEU A 329 -22.12 0.85 -10.48
C LEU A 329 -21.04 -0.15 -10.91
N TYR A 330 -20.50 0.01 -12.12
CA TYR A 330 -19.42 -0.84 -12.63
C TYR A 330 -18.18 -0.75 -11.72
N SER A 331 -17.75 0.48 -11.44
CA SER A 331 -16.57 0.73 -10.60
C SER A 331 -16.76 0.24 -9.16
N THR A 332 -17.99 0.33 -8.64
CA THR A 332 -18.34 -0.21 -7.31
C THR A 332 -18.16 -1.73 -7.27
N ASN A 333 -18.60 -2.44 -8.30
CA ASN A 333 -18.46 -3.90 -8.39
C ASN A 333 -16.99 -4.33 -8.50
N ILE A 334 -16.20 -3.64 -9.32
CA ILE A 334 -14.76 -3.90 -9.44
C ILE A 334 -14.05 -3.64 -8.12
N ALA A 335 -14.28 -2.48 -7.50
CA ALA A 335 -13.66 -2.14 -6.21
C ALA A 335 -14.02 -3.14 -5.11
N ARG A 336 -15.29 -3.57 -5.06
CA ARG A 336 -15.77 -4.59 -4.11
C ARG A 336 -15.04 -5.91 -4.29
N LYS A 337 -15.02 -6.45 -5.52
CA LYS A 337 -14.33 -7.72 -5.81
C LYS A 337 -12.85 -7.61 -5.42
N ALA A 338 -12.19 -6.53 -5.83
CA ALA A 338 -10.79 -6.29 -5.49
C ALA A 338 -10.54 -6.23 -3.98
N ALA A 339 -11.46 -5.61 -3.21
CA ALA A 339 -11.32 -5.52 -1.76
C ALA A 339 -11.49 -6.88 -1.04
N LEU A 340 -12.42 -7.72 -1.52
CA LEU A 340 -12.58 -9.09 -1.03
C LEU A 340 -11.36 -9.96 -1.38
N ASP A 341 -10.86 -9.85 -2.61
CA ASP A 341 -9.66 -10.55 -3.05
C ASP A 341 -8.43 -10.13 -2.23
N ILE A 342 -8.29 -8.86 -1.85
CA ILE A 342 -7.24 -8.40 -0.92
C ILE A 342 -7.40 -9.08 0.44
N ALA A 343 -8.60 -9.10 1.00
CA ALA A 343 -8.87 -9.71 2.30
C ALA A 343 -8.52 -11.20 2.33
N GLU A 344 -8.90 -11.92 1.27
CA GLU A 344 -8.59 -13.35 1.08
C GLU A 344 -7.10 -13.60 0.90
N THR A 345 -6.46 -12.85 0.00
CA THR A 345 -5.05 -13.03 -0.31
C THR A 345 -4.16 -12.68 0.89
N LEU A 346 -4.51 -11.64 1.64
CA LEU A 346 -3.82 -11.26 2.87
C LEU A 346 -3.90 -12.36 3.93
N HIS A 347 -5.06 -13.00 4.06
CA HIS A 347 -5.26 -14.11 4.98
C HIS A 347 -4.46 -15.36 4.55
N ALA A 348 -4.35 -15.60 3.24
CA ALA A 348 -3.63 -16.73 2.65
C ALA A 348 -2.09 -16.59 2.67
N LEU A 349 -1.55 -15.40 3.00
CA LEU A 349 -0.10 -15.20 3.09
C LEU A 349 0.50 -16.14 4.15
N PRO A 350 1.63 -16.80 3.82
CA PRO A 350 2.26 -17.75 4.73
C PRO A 350 2.74 -17.05 6.00
N TYR A 351 2.72 -17.79 7.11
CA TYR A 351 3.33 -17.35 8.35
C TYR A 351 4.81 -17.74 8.35
N PRO A 352 5.69 -16.95 9.00
CA PRO A 352 7.06 -17.38 9.23
C PRO A 352 7.10 -18.70 10.00
N ASN A 353 8.00 -19.60 9.62
CA ASN A 353 8.26 -20.83 10.34
C ASN A 353 9.63 -20.74 11.04
N PRO A 354 9.71 -20.18 12.26
CA PRO A 354 10.97 -20.04 12.97
C PRO A 354 11.55 -21.37 13.45
N SER A 355 10.71 -22.41 13.58
CA SER A 355 11.14 -23.73 14.04
C SER A 355 11.90 -24.52 12.98
N GLY A 356 11.72 -24.18 11.69
CA GLY A 356 12.27 -24.94 10.57
C GLY A 356 11.65 -26.34 10.39
N LEU A 357 10.70 -26.74 11.24
CA LEU A 357 10.04 -28.04 11.19
C LEU A 357 8.81 -27.98 10.29
N VAL A 358 8.64 -28.99 9.44
CA VAL A 358 7.40 -29.16 8.66
C VAL A 358 6.31 -29.61 9.63
N ASP A 359 5.30 -28.77 9.84
CA ASP A 359 4.12 -29.15 10.63
C ASP A 359 3.03 -29.69 9.69
N PRO A 360 2.76 -31.00 9.67
CA PRO A 360 1.76 -31.60 8.79
C PRO A 360 0.32 -31.26 9.18
N SER A 361 0.06 -30.77 10.39
CA SER A 361 -1.29 -30.40 10.85
C SER A 361 -1.66 -28.96 10.50
N GLY A 362 -0.71 -28.16 10.05
CA GLY A 362 -0.89 -26.73 9.88
C GLY A 362 -1.10 -26.04 11.24
N LEU A 363 -0.83 -24.74 11.30
CA LEU A 363 -1.03 -23.90 12.48
C LEU A 363 -2.51 -23.79 12.93
N LEU A 364 -3.40 -24.68 12.48
CA LEU A 364 -4.84 -24.75 12.76
C LEU A 364 -5.18 -24.79 14.27
N GLY A 365 -4.23 -25.21 15.12
CA GLY A 365 -4.39 -25.21 16.58
C GLY A 365 -3.71 -24.06 17.31
N THR A 366 -2.93 -23.21 16.63
CA THR A 366 -2.17 -22.13 17.30
C THR A 366 -3.04 -20.89 17.43
N PRO A 367 -3.26 -20.36 18.65
CA PRO A 367 -3.98 -19.10 18.83
C PRO A 367 -3.35 -17.99 18.00
N LEU A 368 -4.16 -17.12 17.38
CA LEU A 368 -3.68 -15.96 16.60
C LEU A 368 -2.68 -15.08 17.37
N SER A 369 -2.79 -15.04 18.71
CA SER A 369 -1.87 -14.33 19.60
C SER A 369 -0.49 -14.97 19.72
N ALA A 370 -0.37 -16.26 19.40
CA ALA A 370 0.88 -17.03 19.41
C ALA A 370 1.48 -17.21 18.00
N LEU A 371 0.78 -16.76 16.95
CA LEU A 371 1.32 -16.78 15.60
C LEU A 371 2.40 -15.72 15.42
N PRO A 372 3.56 -16.07 14.81
CA PRO A 372 4.60 -15.10 14.56
C PRO A 372 4.08 -13.99 13.62
N PRO A 373 4.50 -12.73 13.82
CA PRO A 373 4.16 -11.64 12.93
C PRO A 373 4.72 -11.89 11.54
N ARG A 374 3.89 -11.76 10.50
CA ARG A 374 4.37 -11.78 9.11
C ARG A 374 5.36 -10.63 8.89
N SER A 375 6.44 -10.91 8.16
CA SER A 375 7.65 -10.09 8.17
C SER A 375 7.58 -8.78 7.36
N MET A 376 6.56 -8.55 6.52
CA MET A 376 6.61 -7.49 5.51
C MET A 376 5.41 -6.51 5.54
N PRO A 377 5.61 -5.25 6.00
CA PRO A 377 4.57 -4.22 6.01
C PRO A 377 4.37 -3.48 4.65
N THR A 378 5.02 -3.91 3.57
CA THR A 378 5.07 -3.16 2.29
C THR A 378 3.72 -3.01 1.58
N PHE A 379 2.71 -3.76 1.99
CA PHE A 379 1.35 -3.70 1.42
C PHE A 379 0.27 -3.35 2.46
N MET A 380 0.64 -2.79 3.62
CA MET A 380 -0.36 -2.35 4.61
C MET A 380 -1.30 -1.29 4.04
N CYS A 381 -0.81 -0.40 3.18
CA CYS A 381 -1.67 0.52 2.44
C CYS A 381 -2.66 -0.18 1.51
N CYS A 382 -2.32 -1.34 0.96
CA CYS A 382 -3.25 -2.13 0.14
C CYS A 382 -4.36 -2.70 1.03
N ALA A 383 -4.00 -3.23 2.21
CA ALA A 383 -4.95 -3.73 3.19
C ALA A 383 -5.93 -2.64 3.65
N LEU A 384 -5.41 -1.44 3.97
CA LEU A 384 -6.24 -0.31 4.37
C LEU A 384 -7.18 0.16 3.25
N MET A 385 -6.72 0.17 2.00
CA MET A 385 -7.56 0.50 0.85
C MET A 385 -8.66 -0.55 0.63
N GLY A 386 -8.38 -1.83 0.85
CA GLY A 386 -9.40 -2.87 0.88
C GLY A 386 -10.44 -2.64 1.99
N ALA A 387 -9.97 -2.38 3.21
CA ALA A 387 -10.84 -2.08 4.35
C ALA A 387 -11.73 -0.85 4.11
N TYR A 388 -11.18 0.19 3.47
CA TYR A 388 -11.92 1.36 3.05
C TYR A 388 -13.15 0.99 2.21
N VAL A 389 -12.95 0.19 1.16
CA VAL A 389 -14.04 -0.21 0.25
C VAL A 389 -15.08 -1.06 0.98
N LEU A 390 -14.65 -2.02 1.79
CA LEU A 390 -15.60 -2.88 2.53
C LEU A 390 -16.42 -2.08 3.55
N ALA A 391 -15.79 -1.13 4.25
CA ALA A 391 -16.45 -0.27 5.21
C ALA A 391 -17.46 0.68 4.55
N ILE A 392 -17.08 1.39 3.48
CA ILE A 392 -17.99 2.33 2.80
C ILE A 392 -19.19 1.62 2.18
N LEU A 393 -19.00 0.41 1.63
CA LEU A 393 -20.09 -0.40 1.12
C LEU A 393 -21.06 -0.84 2.23
N THR A 394 -20.51 -1.23 3.39
CA THR A 394 -21.32 -1.57 4.56
C THR A 394 -22.16 -0.37 5.01
N TYR A 395 -21.58 0.82 5.05
CA TYR A 395 -22.30 2.05 5.42
C TYR A 395 -23.40 2.40 4.41
N LYS A 396 -23.12 2.35 3.10
CA LYS A 396 -24.11 2.61 2.05
C LYS A 396 -25.28 1.61 2.12
N LEU A 397 -24.99 0.34 2.33
CA LEU A 397 -25.98 -0.73 2.40
C LEU A 397 -26.98 -0.50 3.53
N ARG A 398 -26.48 -0.19 4.73
CA ARG A 398 -27.30 0.06 5.91
C ARG A 398 -28.16 1.30 5.79
N LYS A 399 -27.61 2.37 5.20
CA LYS A 399 -28.40 3.59 4.93
C LYS A 399 -29.59 3.26 4.02
N GLY A 400 -29.37 2.50 2.95
CA GLY A 400 -30.44 2.08 2.04
C GLY A 400 -31.54 1.25 2.72
N GLN A 401 -31.15 0.36 3.65
CA GLN A 401 -32.11 -0.43 4.44
C GLN A 401 -32.97 0.42 5.38
N VAL A 402 -32.38 1.47 5.97
CA VAL A 402 -33.12 2.42 6.83
C VAL A 402 -34.12 3.25 6.01
N GLU A 403 -33.74 3.65 4.80
CA GLU A 403 -34.56 4.51 3.94
C GLU A 403 -35.70 3.74 3.24
N SER A 404 -35.52 2.44 2.96
CA SER A 404 -36.50 1.60 2.26
C SER A 404 -36.51 0.14 2.75
N PRO A 405 -37.16 -0.15 3.89
CA PRO A 405 -37.20 -1.50 4.44
C PRO A 405 -38.08 -2.43 3.58
N ASN A 406 -37.46 -3.40 2.90
CA ASN A 406 -38.15 -4.48 2.18
C ASN A 406 -37.64 -5.84 2.67
N SER A 407 -38.53 -6.69 3.21
CA SER A 407 -38.19 -7.93 3.90
C SER A 407 -37.56 -9.01 3.01
N GLU A 408 -37.97 -9.14 1.74
CA GLU A 408 -37.39 -10.12 0.80
C GLU A 408 -36.01 -9.70 0.32
N ILE A 409 -35.82 -8.41 0.05
CA ILE A 409 -34.53 -7.83 -0.34
C ILE A 409 -33.54 -7.88 0.84
N THR A 410 -34.05 -7.78 2.08
CA THR A 410 -33.23 -7.81 3.31
C THR A 410 -32.44 -9.11 3.46
N LEU A 411 -33.01 -10.27 3.08
CA LEU A 411 -32.32 -11.56 3.18
C LEU A 411 -31.19 -11.72 2.14
N ALA A 412 -31.37 -11.22 0.92
CA ALA A 412 -30.30 -11.21 -0.08
C ALA A 412 -29.20 -10.21 0.31
N ILE A 413 -29.58 -9.08 0.91
CA ILE A 413 -28.67 -8.06 1.44
C ILE A 413 -27.86 -8.60 2.63
N SER A 414 -28.43 -9.45 3.49
CA SER A 414 -27.71 -9.96 4.66
C SER A 414 -26.50 -10.80 4.26
N THR A 415 -26.63 -11.67 3.26
CA THR A 415 -25.50 -12.47 2.74
C THR A 415 -24.39 -11.57 2.18
N TYR A 416 -24.79 -10.49 1.49
CA TYR A 416 -23.86 -9.51 0.94
C TYR A 416 -23.15 -8.73 2.06
N GLU A 417 -23.88 -8.29 3.09
CA GLU A 417 -23.31 -7.62 4.27
C GLU A 417 -22.35 -8.53 5.03
N ASP A 418 -22.71 -9.80 5.20
CA ASP A 418 -21.88 -10.81 5.85
C ASP A 418 -20.55 -10.99 5.13
N ALA A 419 -20.55 -11.05 3.79
CA ALA A 419 -19.33 -11.14 3.00
C ALA A 419 -18.42 -9.91 3.21
N LEU A 420 -18.99 -8.69 3.21
CA LEU A 420 -18.24 -7.46 3.47
C LEU A 420 -17.65 -7.45 4.89
N ARG A 421 -18.44 -7.86 5.89
CA ARG A 421 -18.03 -7.93 7.29
C ARG A 421 -16.92 -8.95 7.50
N GLN A 422 -17.05 -10.14 6.92
CA GLN A 422 -16.03 -11.19 6.97
C GLN A 422 -14.72 -10.72 6.31
N GLY A 423 -14.80 -10.07 5.14
CA GLY A 423 -13.63 -9.49 4.49
C GLY A 423 -12.94 -8.44 5.37
N LEU A 424 -13.71 -7.54 6.00
CA LEU A 424 -13.17 -6.52 6.89
C LEU A 424 -12.52 -7.14 8.13
N GLY A 425 -13.12 -8.19 8.70
CA GLY A 425 -12.55 -8.96 9.80
C GLY A 425 -11.23 -9.66 9.44
N ARG A 426 -11.11 -10.24 8.24
CA ARG A 426 -9.86 -10.82 7.74
C ARG A 426 -8.75 -9.77 7.63
N ILE A 427 -9.07 -8.59 7.11
CA ILE A 427 -8.10 -7.47 7.03
C ILE A 427 -7.68 -7.02 8.43
N LEU A 428 -8.63 -6.84 9.35
CA LEU A 428 -8.35 -6.46 10.73
C LEU A 428 -7.41 -7.47 11.42
N SER A 429 -7.72 -8.77 11.31
CA SER A 429 -6.87 -9.84 11.87
C SER A 429 -5.45 -9.82 11.29
N GLY A 430 -5.32 -9.57 9.99
CA GLY A 430 -4.02 -9.36 9.35
C GLY A 430 -3.26 -8.18 9.97
N LEU A 431 -3.89 -7.01 10.08
CA LEU A 431 -3.29 -5.81 10.67
C LEU A 431 -2.92 -5.99 12.15
N GLU A 432 -3.71 -6.74 12.92
CA GLU A 432 -3.38 -7.11 14.30
C GLU A 432 -2.11 -7.96 14.39
N ASN A 433 -1.95 -8.93 13.48
CA ASN A 433 -0.72 -9.74 13.40
C ASN A 433 0.50 -8.88 13.08
N TYR A 434 0.41 -7.95 12.11
CA TYR A 434 1.52 -7.03 11.80
C TYR A 434 1.83 -6.06 12.95
N ALA A 435 0.80 -5.47 13.57
CA ALA A 435 0.96 -4.50 14.64
C ALA A 435 1.63 -5.09 15.90
N SER A 436 1.64 -6.43 16.05
CA SER A 436 2.35 -7.09 17.16
C SER A 436 3.88 -6.86 17.14
N ALA A 437 4.46 -6.57 15.98
CA ALA A 437 5.88 -6.24 15.81
C ALA A 437 6.15 -4.91 15.10
N PHE A 438 5.15 -4.30 14.46
CA PHE A 438 5.30 -3.07 13.69
C PHE A 438 4.37 -1.98 14.20
N GLU A 439 4.83 -1.22 15.18
CA GLU A 439 4.00 -0.24 15.88
C GLU A 439 3.48 0.88 14.96
N ALA A 440 4.15 1.20 13.86
CA ALA A 440 3.64 2.21 12.92
C ALA A 440 2.36 1.76 12.19
N VAL A 441 2.09 0.44 12.15
CA VAL A 441 0.87 -0.14 11.57
C VAL A 441 -0.34 0.05 12.49
N ASP A 442 -0.11 0.29 13.77
CA ASP A 442 -1.13 0.35 14.81
C ASP A 442 -2.22 1.38 14.52
N GLY A 443 -1.82 2.54 13.99
CA GLY A 443 -2.77 3.59 13.58
C GLY A 443 -3.73 3.14 12.47
N MET A 444 -3.26 2.35 11.50
CA MET A 444 -4.12 1.79 10.44
C MET A 444 -5.05 0.72 11.03
N ARG A 445 -4.54 -0.13 11.93
CA ARG A 445 -5.35 -1.15 12.62
C ARG A 445 -6.50 -0.50 13.41
N GLU A 446 -6.24 0.57 14.15
CA GLU A 446 -7.28 1.28 14.92
C GLU A 446 -8.43 1.79 14.05
N GLU A 447 -8.13 2.38 12.89
CA GLU A 447 -9.17 2.87 11.97
C GLU A 447 -10.03 1.72 11.43
N VAL A 448 -9.41 0.60 11.06
CA VAL A 448 -10.13 -0.60 10.61
C VAL A 448 -10.94 -1.23 11.75
N ALA A 449 -10.41 -1.26 12.97
CA ALA A 449 -11.12 -1.77 14.14
C ALA A 449 -12.38 -0.95 14.45
N LYS A 450 -12.31 0.39 14.34
CA LYS A 450 -13.47 1.27 14.47
C LYS A 450 -14.53 0.94 13.41
N ALA A 451 -14.13 0.83 12.14
CA ALA A 451 -15.05 0.50 11.05
C ALA A 451 -15.69 -0.89 11.23
N PHE A 452 -14.92 -1.88 11.66
CA PHE A 452 -15.41 -3.22 11.96
C PHE A 452 -16.38 -3.24 13.14
N LYS A 453 -16.12 -2.45 14.19
CA LYS A 453 -17.07 -2.32 15.30
C LYS A 453 -18.39 -1.74 14.84
N VAL A 454 -18.37 -0.73 13.96
CA VAL A 454 -19.60 -0.18 13.38
C VAL A 454 -20.33 -1.26 12.58
N SER A 455 -19.63 -2.08 11.78
CA SER A 455 -20.24 -3.17 11.01
C SER A 455 -20.81 -4.32 11.85
N LEU A 456 -20.59 -4.35 13.16
CA LEU A 456 -21.22 -5.31 14.08
C LEU A 456 -22.53 -4.80 14.71
N VAL A 457 -22.79 -3.49 14.68
CA VAL A 457 -24.00 -2.93 15.30
C VAL A 457 -25.23 -3.27 14.43
N GLU A 458 -26.08 -4.16 14.94
CA GLU A 458 -27.29 -4.67 14.24
C GLU A 458 -28.48 -3.69 14.25
N SER A 459 -28.48 -2.65 15.11
CA SER A 459 -29.56 -1.65 15.11
C SER A 459 -29.04 -0.21 15.28
N LEU A 460 -29.54 0.69 14.45
CA LEU A 460 -29.41 2.15 14.63
C LEU A 460 -30.42 2.69 15.67
N SER A 461 -30.99 1.84 16.54
CA SER A 461 -32.07 2.21 17.46
C SER A 461 -31.62 2.74 18.83
N GLU A 462 -30.31 2.94 19.07
CA GLU A 462 -29.82 3.65 20.26
C GLU A 462 -29.52 5.12 19.94
N PRO A 463 -30.36 6.09 20.36
CA PRO A 463 -30.16 7.51 20.06
C PRO A 463 -28.85 8.08 20.65
N ASN A 464 -28.27 7.42 21.65
CA ASN A 464 -27.06 7.89 22.35
C ASN A 464 -25.73 7.36 21.75
N LYS A 465 -25.78 6.52 20.70
CA LYS A 465 -24.60 6.10 19.92
C LYS A 465 -24.63 6.60 18.47
N ARG A 466 -25.36 7.69 18.19
CA ARG A 466 -25.15 8.45 16.96
C ARG A 466 -23.74 9.01 16.98
N VAL A 467 -22.78 8.28 16.41
CA VAL A 467 -21.71 8.96 15.71
C VAL A 467 -22.41 9.69 14.58
N ASN A 468 -22.52 11.01 14.72
CA ASN A 468 -23.24 11.88 13.81
C ASN A 468 -22.50 11.88 12.45
N TRP A 469 -22.73 10.84 11.67
CA TRP A 469 -22.27 10.71 10.31
C TRP A 469 -23.39 11.20 9.41
N ASP A 470 -23.23 12.44 8.95
CA ASP A 470 -24.02 12.99 7.86
C ASP A 470 -23.16 13.02 6.59
N PRO A 471 -23.33 12.06 5.66
CA PRO A 471 -22.63 12.04 4.39
C PRO A 471 -23.35 12.84 3.28
N TYR A 472 -24.33 13.71 3.58
CA TYR A 472 -24.94 14.60 2.59
C TYR A 472 -24.02 15.76 2.18
N TYR A 473 -22.94 15.41 1.47
CA TYR A 473 -22.35 16.24 0.44
C TYR A 473 -21.97 15.35 -0.77
N SER A 474 -22.95 14.64 -1.30
CA SER A 474 -22.92 14.18 -2.69
C SER A 474 -24.35 14.22 -3.22
N GLY A 475 -24.65 15.26 -3.99
CA GLY A 475 -25.95 15.44 -4.62
C GLY A 475 -26.21 14.31 -5.61
N LEU A 476 -27.34 13.64 -5.42
CA LEU A 476 -28.17 12.97 -6.43
C LEU A 476 -29.46 12.56 -5.70
N ASN A 477 -30.44 13.46 -5.70
CA ASN A 477 -31.82 13.11 -5.34
C ASN A 477 -32.39 12.24 -6.47
N CYS A 478 -32.41 10.92 -6.29
CA CYS A 478 -33.24 10.05 -7.11
C CYS A 478 -34.71 10.22 -6.66
N HIS A 479 -35.42 11.18 -7.26
CA HIS A 479 -36.87 11.18 -7.24
C HIS A 479 -37.36 10.05 -8.16
N PHE A 480 -37.99 9.03 -7.56
CA PHE A 480 -38.82 8.08 -8.30
C PHE A 480 -40.11 8.80 -8.75
N PRO A 481 -40.47 8.79 -10.05
CA PRO A 481 -41.80 9.21 -10.46
C PRO A 481 -42.81 8.14 -10.03
N VAL A 482 -43.62 8.48 -9.03
CA VAL A 482 -44.82 7.72 -8.68
C VAL A 482 -45.78 7.81 -9.86
N SER A 483 -46.07 6.65 -10.47
CA SER A 483 -47.14 6.49 -11.44
C SER A 483 -48.48 6.85 -10.80
N GLN A 484 -49.07 7.97 -11.18
CA GLN A 484 -50.44 8.30 -10.79
C GLN A 484 -51.42 7.42 -11.58
N GLY A 485 -52.00 6.47 -10.84
CA GLY A 485 -53.45 6.27 -10.73
C GLY A 485 -54.27 6.26 -12.01
N LEU A 486 -54.62 5.03 -12.41
CA LEU A 486 -55.81 4.69 -13.19
C LEU A 486 -57.05 5.46 -12.72
N THR A 487 -57.69 6.18 -13.64
CA THR A 487 -59.06 6.68 -13.52
C THR A 487 -60.04 5.60 -14.01
N PRO A 488 -61.12 5.29 -13.26
CA PRO A 488 -62.25 4.54 -13.80
C PRO A 488 -63.31 5.49 -14.39
N PHE A 489 -63.65 5.16 -15.64
CA PHE A 489 -64.83 5.47 -16.46
C PHE A 489 -66.09 6.20 -15.90
N GLN A 490 -66.53 7.19 -16.69
CA GLN A 490 -67.89 7.52 -17.21
C GLN A 490 -69.05 7.96 -16.26
N PRO A 491 -70.18 8.53 -16.77
CA PRO A 491 -70.47 9.18 -18.07
C PRO A 491 -71.28 10.51 -17.97
N GLN A 492 -71.19 11.36 -19.00
CA GLN A 492 -72.30 11.94 -19.80
C GLN A 492 -71.76 12.98 -20.78
#